data_AF-A0A7D8A058-F1
#
_entry.id   AF-A0A7D8A058-F1
#
_cell.length_a   1.000
_cell.length_b   1.000
_cell.length_c   1.000
_cell.angle_alpha   90.00
_cell.angle_beta   90.00
_cell.angle_gamma   90.00
#
_symmetry.space_group_name_H-M   'P 1'
#
loop_
_entity.id
_entity.type
_entity.pdbx_description
1 polymer ?
#
loop_
_entity_poly.entity_id
_entity_poly.type
_entity_poly.pdbx_seq_one_letter_code
_entity_poly.pdbx_strand_id
1 'polypeptide(L)'
;MPLNKIKPLNPVKIKKISPIYDLIKLGRLKFLVYSALSYTLGMTLCLYADIENINLNSYILGLVLVWSIHLMTHYCNEYYDLEADKANLSFTKWTGGSRVLANGDLNPNMSISAAYLLLFLTTALGLFLPNFGSKLILFGGLFLG
;
A
#
# COMPACT_ATOMS: atom_id res chain seq x y z
N MET A 1 -14.35 -13.84 -52.21
CA MET A 1 -15.17 -13.33 -51.09
C MET A 1 -14.42 -12.18 -50.45
N PRO A 2 -14.85 -10.90 -50.57
CA PRO A 2 -14.09 -9.81 -49.99
C PRO A 2 -14.34 -9.75 -48.48
N LEU A 3 -13.26 -9.78 -47.70
CA LEU A 3 -13.27 -9.56 -46.25
C LEU A 3 -13.80 -8.16 -45.98
N ASN A 4 -15.05 -8.08 -45.53
CA ASN A 4 -15.69 -6.85 -45.15
C ASN A 4 -14.91 -6.18 -44.02
N LYS A 5 -14.65 -4.88 -44.19
CA LYS A 5 -13.98 -4.00 -43.23
C LYS A 5 -14.74 -4.05 -41.90
N ILE A 6 -14.17 -4.74 -40.90
CA ILE A 6 -14.67 -4.66 -39.53
C ILE A 6 -14.44 -3.22 -39.09
N LYS A 7 -15.54 -2.47 -38.92
CA LYS A 7 -15.52 -1.10 -38.42
C LYS A 7 -14.91 -1.15 -37.01
N PRO A 8 -13.86 -0.38 -36.70
CA PRO A 8 -13.30 -0.39 -35.35
C PRO A 8 -14.39 0.05 -34.37
N LEU A 9 -14.62 -0.77 -33.34
CA LEU A 9 -15.52 -0.44 -32.25
C LEU A 9 -15.08 0.91 -31.67
N ASN A 10 -16.01 1.85 -31.56
CA ASN A 10 -15.75 3.13 -30.91
C ASN A 10 -15.28 2.84 -29.47
N PRO A 11 -14.17 3.45 -29.01
CA PRO A 11 -13.74 3.26 -27.63
C PRO A 11 -14.86 3.73 -26.71
N VAL A 12 -15.36 2.80 -25.89
CA VAL A 12 -16.31 3.12 -24.82
C VAL A 12 -15.61 4.13 -23.91
N LYS A 13 -16.09 5.38 -23.90
CA LYS A 13 -15.61 6.40 -22.96
C LYS A 13 -15.99 5.96 -21.55
N ILE A 14 -15.09 5.28 -20.87
CA ILE A 14 -15.24 4.92 -19.46
C ILE A 14 -15.27 6.24 -18.69
N LYS A 15 -16.33 6.42 -17.90
CA LYS A 15 -16.54 7.60 -17.05
C LYS A 15 -15.36 7.69 -16.09
N LYS A 16 -14.51 8.70 -16.26
CA LYS A 16 -13.34 8.94 -15.41
C LYS A 16 -13.83 9.11 -13.96
N ILE A 17 -13.55 8.12 -13.11
CA ILE A 17 -13.83 8.23 -11.68
C ILE A 17 -12.80 9.24 -11.13
N SER A 18 -13.11 9.89 -10.00
CA SER A 18 -12.24 10.94 -9.46
C SER A 18 -10.84 10.39 -9.15
N PRO A 19 -9.75 11.14 -9.41
CA PRO A 19 -8.38 10.69 -9.14
C PRO A 19 -8.14 10.24 -7.69
N ILE A 20 -8.93 10.77 -6.75
CA ILE A 20 -8.90 10.42 -5.33
C ILE A 20 -9.39 8.99 -5.11
N TYR A 21 -10.48 8.59 -5.77
CA TYR A 21 -11.01 7.23 -5.66
C TYR A 21 -10.00 6.20 -6.18
N ASP A 22 -9.36 6.50 -7.31
CA ASP A 22 -8.35 5.62 -7.90
C ASP A 22 -7.12 5.48 -7.00
N LEU A 23 -6.72 6.56 -6.32
CA LEU A 23 -5.65 6.53 -5.33
C LEU A 23 -6.04 5.68 -4.10
N ILE A 24 -7.27 5.82 -3.59
CA ILE A 24 -7.77 4.99 -2.47
C ILE A 24 -7.80 3.51 -2.87
N LYS A 25 -8.22 3.22 -4.11
CA LYS A 25 -8.28 1.86 -4.66
C LYS A 25 -6.88 1.25 -4.81
N LEU A 26 -5.88 2.04 -5.21
CA LEU A 26 -4.46 1.65 -5.25
C LEU A 26 -3.94 1.20 -3.89
N GLY A 27 -4.33 1.87 -2.81
CA GLY A 27 -3.92 1.52 -1.45
C GLY A 27 -4.49 0.19 -0.93
N ARG A 28 -5.44 -0.44 -1.65
CA ARG A 28 -6.04 -1.76 -1.34
C ARG A 28 -6.34 -1.95 0.16
N LEU A 29 -7.01 -0.96 0.76
CA LEU A 29 -7.16 -0.80 2.23
C LEU A 29 -7.63 -2.04 3.02
N LYS A 30 -8.32 -2.99 2.38
CA LYS A 30 -8.68 -4.27 2.99
C LYS A 30 -7.48 -5.03 3.55
N PHE A 31 -6.27 -4.87 2.98
CA PHE A 31 -5.07 -5.55 3.48
C PHE A 31 -4.54 -4.95 4.78
N LEU A 32 -4.87 -3.69 5.09
CA LEU A 32 -4.45 -3.04 6.32
C LEU A 32 -5.01 -3.72 7.57
N VAL A 33 -6.12 -4.46 7.43
CA VAL A 33 -6.68 -5.28 8.50
C VAL A 33 -5.69 -6.37 8.91
N TYR A 34 -5.00 -7.02 7.96
CA TYR A 34 -4.03 -8.07 8.30
C TYR A 34 -2.86 -7.51 9.11
N SER A 35 -2.27 -6.40 8.67
CA SER A 35 -1.18 -5.77 9.41
C SER A 35 -1.62 -5.22 10.76
N ALA A 36 -2.86 -4.71 10.87
CA ALA A 36 -3.42 -4.30 12.15
C ALA A 36 -3.54 -5.48 13.11
N LEU A 37 -4.13 -6.59 12.66
CA LEU A 37 -4.28 -7.80 13.47
C LEU A 37 -2.92 -8.35 13.95
N SER A 38 -1.93 -8.43 13.05
CA SER A 38 -0.58 -8.88 13.42
C SER A 38 0.08 -7.95 14.44
N TYR A 39 -0.03 -6.63 14.25
CA TYR A 39 0.53 -5.65 15.17
C TYR A 39 -0.17 -5.69 16.54
N THR A 40 -1.50 -5.70 16.57
CA THR A 40 -2.30 -5.80 17.79
C THR A 40 -2.02 -7.09 18.54
N LEU A 41 -1.86 -8.22 17.83
CA LEU A 41 -1.47 -9.48 18.46
C LEU A 41 -0.13 -9.36 19.18
N GLY A 42 0.89 -8.79 18.54
CA GLY A 42 2.18 -8.54 19.17
C GLY A 42 2.08 -7.66 20.41
N MET A 43 1.27 -6.59 20.33
CA MET A 43 1.03 -5.69 21.46
C MET A 43 0.30 -6.38 22.62
N THR A 44 -0.69 -7.21 22.32
CA THR A 44 -1.39 -8.03 23.33
C THR A 44 -0.44 -9.02 24.00
N LEU A 45 0.49 -9.63 23.26
CA LEU A 45 1.52 -10.51 23.82
C LEU A 45 2.48 -9.75 24.75
N CYS A 46 2.88 -8.53 24.40
CA CYS A 46 3.71 -7.71 25.29
C CYS A 46 2.95 -7.33 26.57
N LEU A 47 1.66 -7.00 26.47
CA LEU A 47 0.81 -6.76 27.65
C LEU A 47 0.68 -8.01 28.52
N TYR A 48 0.53 -9.19 27.92
CA TYR A 48 0.45 -10.46 28.63
C TYR A 48 1.76 -10.83 29.33
N ALA A 49 2.90 -10.42 28.78
CA ALA A 49 4.24 -10.64 29.34
C ALA A 49 4.66 -9.59 30.38
N ASP A 50 3.72 -8.76 30.87
CA ASP A 50 3.96 -7.68 31.82
C ASP A 50 5.08 -6.71 31.39
N ILE A 51 5.23 -6.47 30.08
CA ILE A 51 6.17 -5.46 29.56
C ILE A 51 5.64 -4.08 29.97
N GLU A 52 6.37 -3.42 30.87
CA GLU A 52 6.04 -2.08 31.34
C GLU A 52 6.06 -1.03 30.20
N ASN A 53 5.37 0.09 30.40
CA ASN A 53 5.34 1.27 29.52
C ASN A 53 4.58 1.13 28.19
N ILE A 54 3.69 0.14 28.07
CA ILE A 54 2.72 0.10 26.97
C ILE A 54 1.57 1.06 27.28
N ASN A 55 1.45 2.11 26.48
CA ASN A 55 0.34 3.05 26.56
C ASN A 55 -0.37 3.16 25.21
N LEU A 56 -1.59 3.72 25.24
CA LEU A 56 -2.44 3.84 24.06
C LEU A 56 -1.79 4.70 22.95
N ASN A 57 -1.01 5.72 23.33
CA ASN A 57 -0.35 6.61 22.36
C ASN A 57 0.73 5.87 21.57
N SER A 58 1.57 5.07 22.25
CA SER A 58 2.59 4.23 21.63
C SER A 58 1.97 3.16 20.72
N TYR A 59 0.83 2.59 21.13
CA TYR A 59 0.07 1.66 20.29
C TYR A 59 -0.44 2.33 19.00
N ILE A 60 -1.09 3.50 19.12
CA ILE A 60 -1.61 4.23 17.96
C ILE A 60 -0.48 4.65 17.03
N LEU A 61 0.61 5.19 17.57
CA LEU A 61 1.79 5.58 16.78
C LEU A 61 2.37 4.39 16.01
N GLY A 62 2.55 3.25 16.69
CA GLY A 62 3.06 2.04 16.04
C GLY A 62 2.11 1.50 14.96
N LEU A 63 0.79 1.52 15.21
CA LEU A 63 -0.19 1.10 14.21
C LEU A 63 -0.18 2.01 12.98
N VAL A 64 -0.07 3.33 13.17
CA VAL A 64 0.05 4.30 12.07
C VAL A 64 1.34 4.07 11.28
N LEU A 65 2.46 3.79 11.94
CA LEU A 65 3.72 3.42 11.28
C LEU A 65 3.58 2.15 10.45
N VAL A 66 3.00 1.09 11.03
CA VAL A 66 2.75 -0.19 10.35
C VAL A 66 1.88 0.00 9.11
N TRP A 67 0.78 0.76 9.21
CA TRP A 67 -0.07 1.06 8.05
C TRP A 67 0.62 1.92 7.02
N SER A 68 1.44 2.89 7.43
CA SER A 68 2.18 3.75 6.51
C SER A 68 3.19 2.93 5.69
N ILE A 69 3.92 2.02 6.33
CA ILE A 69 4.84 1.09 5.67
C ILE A 69 4.07 0.15 4.75
N HIS A 70 2.99 -0.46 5.22
CA HIS A 70 2.18 -1.38 4.40
C HIS A 70 1.62 -0.68 3.15
N LEU A 71 1.08 0.52 3.31
CA LEU A 71 0.62 1.33 2.17
C LEU A 71 1.77 1.68 1.23
N MET A 72 2.92 2.10 1.77
CA MET A 72 4.11 2.41 0.97
C MET A 72 4.50 1.19 0.11
N THR A 73 4.59 0.01 0.71
CA THR A 73 4.88 -1.24 -0.02
C THR A 73 3.84 -1.53 -1.09
N HIS A 74 2.55 -1.34 -0.80
CA HIS A 74 1.50 -1.50 -1.80
C HIS A 74 1.66 -0.56 -3.00
N TYR A 75 1.93 0.73 -2.75
CA TYR A 75 2.14 1.69 -3.83
C TYR A 75 3.41 1.42 -4.64
N CYS A 76 4.49 0.96 -3.99
CA CYS A 76 5.69 0.48 -4.68
C CYS A 76 5.36 -0.71 -5.58
N ASN A 77 4.65 -1.71 -5.06
CA ASN A 77 4.29 -2.91 -5.81
C ASN A 77 3.42 -2.57 -7.03
N GLU A 78 2.41 -1.71 -6.90
CA GLU A 78 1.60 -1.29 -8.05
C GLU A 78 2.45 -0.63 -9.15
N TYR A 79 3.47 0.14 -8.77
CA TYR A 79 4.37 0.81 -9.72
C TYR A 79 5.33 -0.17 -10.39
N TYR A 80 6.06 -0.97 -9.61
CA TYR A 80 7.11 -1.86 -10.11
C TYR A 80 6.55 -3.12 -10.79
N ASP A 81 5.38 -3.61 -10.36
CA ASP A 81 4.73 -4.78 -10.96
C ASP A 81 3.86 -4.42 -12.17
N LEU A 82 3.82 -3.14 -12.59
CA LEU A 82 2.89 -2.66 -13.63
C LEU A 82 2.89 -3.52 -14.91
N GLU A 83 4.07 -3.86 -15.43
CA GLU A 83 4.18 -4.66 -16.65
C GLU A 83 3.76 -6.12 -16.42
N ALA A 84 4.07 -6.69 -15.26
CA ALA A 84 3.62 -8.02 -14.87
C ALA A 84 2.09 -8.07 -14.70
N ASP A 85 1.51 -7.04 -14.08
CA ASP A 85 0.08 -6.90 -13.90
C ASP A 85 -0.63 -6.71 -15.25
N LYS A 86 -0.08 -5.94 -16.18
CA LYS A 86 -0.63 -5.84 -17.56
C LYS A 86 -0.63 -7.20 -18.27
N ALA A 87 0.43 -7.98 -18.12
CA ALA A 87 0.56 -9.30 -18.74
C ALA A 87 -0.35 -10.37 -18.09
N ASN A 88 -0.75 -10.17 -16.82
CA ASN A 88 -1.58 -11.12 -16.09
C ASN A 88 -3.06 -11.08 -16.52
N LEU A 89 -3.46 -12.01 -17.38
CA LEU A 89 -4.84 -12.17 -17.85
C LEU A 89 -5.76 -12.91 -16.84
N SER A 90 -5.19 -13.62 -15.86
CA SER A 90 -5.91 -14.44 -14.89
C SER A 90 -5.94 -13.81 -13.48
N PHE A 91 -5.91 -12.48 -13.41
CA PHE A 91 -5.96 -11.73 -12.16
C PHE A 91 -7.24 -12.01 -11.36
N THR A 92 -7.15 -11.85 -10.04
CA THR A 92 -8.28 -12.04 -9.12
C THR A 92 -8.48 -10.78 -8.27
N LYS A 93 -9.43 -10.79 -7.32
CA LYS A 93 -9.52 -9.71 -6.33
C LYS A 93 -8.30 -9.64 -5.39
N TRP A 94 -7.46 -10.67 -5.39
CA TRP A 94 -6.31 -10.83 -4.48
C TRP A 94 -4.97 -10.72 -5.21
N THR A 95 -4.90 -11.13 -6.48
CA THR A 95 -3.69 -11.17 -7.32
C THR A 95 -3.82 -10.26 -8.53
N GLY A 96 -2.69 -9.75 -9.05
CA GLY A 96 -2.66 -8.91 -10.25
C GLY A 96 -2.94 -7.42 -10.01
N GLY A 97 -2.59 -6.91 -8.83
CA GLY A 97 -2.72 -5.51 -8.45
C GLY A 97 -4.16 -5.01 -8.22
N SER A 98 -4.30 -3.69 -8.08
CA SER A 98 -5.59 -2.98 -7.99
C SER A 98 -6.27 -2.81 -9.36
N ARG A 99 -5.52 -3.07 -10.44
CA ARG A 99 -5.82 -2.77 -11.85
C ARG A 99 -5.85 -1.29 -12.22
N VAL A 100 -5.68 -0.37 -11.27
CA VAL A 100 -5.77 1.08 -11.54
C VAL A 100 -4.68 1.52 -12.54
N LEU A 101 -3.42 1.15 -12.31
CA LEU A 101 -2.34 1.50 -13.23
C LEU A 101 -2.36 0.66 -14.52
N ALA A 102 -2.64 -0.64 -14.40
CA ALA A 102 -2.70 -1.54 -15.55
C ALA A 102 -3.79 -1.15 -16.57
N ASN A 103 -4.91 -0.58 -16.10
CA ASN A 103 -5.99 -0.06 -16.94
C ASN A 103 -5.73 1.37 -17.46
N GLY A 104 -4.72 2.07 -16.93
CA GLY A 104 -4.43 3.46 -17.27
C GLY A 104 -5.36 4.49 -16.60
N ASP A 105 -6.03 4.11 -15.50
CA ASP A 105 -6.96 4.99 -14.77
C ASP A 105 -6.19 6.14 -14.06
N LEU A 106 -4.95 5.87 -13.64
CA LEU A 106 -4.07 6.83 -12.97
C LEU A 106 -2.65 6.80 -13.57
N ASN A 107 -1.94 7.94 -13.52
CA ASN A 107 -0.53 7.99 -13.91
C ASN A 107 0.32 7.19 -12.89
N PRO A 108 1.17 6.23 -13.31
CA PRO A 108 2.04 5.47 -12.43
C PRO A 108 2.88 6.33 -11.47
N ASN A 109 3.29 7.53 -11.91
CA ASN A 109 4.06 8.45 -11.07
C ASN A 109 3.31 8.87 -9.79
N MET A 110 1.98 8.83 -9.79
CA MET A 110 1.20 9.11 -8.57
C MET A 110 1.37 8.02 -7.52
N SER A 111 1.53 6.75 -7.94
CA SER A 111 1.77 5.63 -7.03
C SER A 111 3.13 5.76 -6.35
N ILE A 112 4.21 5.92 -7.12
CA ILE A 112 5.55 6.06 -6.54
C ILE A 112 5.71 7.35 -5.72
N SER A 113 5.03 8.44 -6.10
CA SER A 113 5.01 9.67 -5.30
C SER A 113 4.32 9.46 -3.94
N ALA A 114 3.19 8.72 -3.92
CA ALA A 114 2.52 8.36 -2.67
C ALA A 114 3.41 7.44 -1.80
N ALA A 115 4.15 6.51 -2.41
CA ALA A 115 5.11 5.68 -1.71
C ALA A 115 6.22 6.52 -1.05
N TYR A 116 6.84 7.46 -1.78
CA TYR A 116 7.85 8.34 -1.20
C TYR A 116 7.28 9.24 -0.10
N LEU A 117 6.07 9.77 -0.26
CA LEU A 117 5.40 10.54 0.79
C LEU A 117 5.24 9.72 2.07
N LEU A 118 4.82 8.45 1.94
CA LEU A 118 4.67 7.54 3.07
C LEU A 118 6.01 7.13 3.67
N LEU A 119 7.08 7.00 2.86
CA LEU A 119 8.44 6.78 3.36
C LEU A 119 8.90 7.94 4.25
N PHE A 120 8.76 9.18 3.77
CA PHE A 120 9.12 10.37 4.56
C PHE A 120 8.24 10.52 5.80
N LEU A 121 6.93 10.27 5.68
CA LEU A 121 6.01 10.29 6.81
C LEU A 121 6.40 9.25 7.86
N THR A 122 6.67 8.01 7.44
CA THR A 122 7.10 6.92 8.34
C THR A 122 8.41 7.28 9.04
N THR A 123 9.38 7.82 8.28
CA THR A 123 10.67 8.24 8.82
C THR A 123 10.49 9.35 9.87
N ALA A 124 9.67 10.37 9.58
CA ALA A 124 9.40 11.47 10.48
C ALA A 124 8.65 11.01 11.75
N LEU A 125 7.59 10.21 11.60
CA LEU A 125 6.84 9.64 12.72
C LEU A 125 7.71 8.71 13.58
N GLY A 126 8.63 7.98 12.95
CA GLY A 126 9.58 7.09 13.62
C GLY A 126 10.47 7.78 14.64
N LEU A 127 10.76 9.08 14.46
CA LEU A 127 11.55 9.86 15.41
C LEU A 127 10.87 10.00 16.78
N PHE A 128 9.54 9.90 16.81
CA PHE A 128 8.72 9.99 18.03
C PHE A 128 8.56 8.65 18.77
N LEU A 129 9.16 7.56 18.26
CA LEU A 129 9.18 6.29 18.98
C LEU A 129 9.90 6.43 20.34
N PRO A 130 9.41 5.75 21.39
CA PRO A 130 9.77 6.06 22.77
C PRO A 130 11.19 5.64 23.17
N ASN A 131 11.76 4.62 22.51
CA ASN A 131 13.05 4.06 22.91
C ASN A 131 13.98 3.86 21.70
N PHE A 132 15.29 3.80 21.96
CA PHE A 132 16.30 3.67 20.91
C PHE A 132 16.17 2.34 20.15
N GLY A 133 15.83 1.25 20.85
CA GLY A 133 15.63 -0.07 20.24
C GLY A 133 14.52 -0.08 19.17
N SER A 134 13.37 0.54 19.44
CA SER A 134 12.27 0.64 18.46
C SER A 134 12.65 1.50 17.25
N LYS A 135 13.43 2.57 17.44
CA LYS A 135 13.99 3.36 16.33
C LYS A 135 14.94 2.52 15.47
N LEU A 136 15.84 1.75 16.10
CA LEU A 136 16.75 0.85 15.39
C LEU A 136 15.99 -0.22 14.59
N ILE A 137 14.94 -0.82 15.15
CA ILE A 137 14.11 -1.80 14.44
C ILE A 137 13.43 -1.15 13.24
N LEU A 138 12.82 0.04 13.41
CA LEU A 138 12.14 0.74 12.33
C LEU A 138 13.12 1.13 11.21
N PHE A 139 14.19 1.86 11.53
CA PHE A 139 15.12 2.34 10.52
C PHE A 139 15.93 1.20 9.92
N GLY A 140 16.37 0.23 10.73
CA GLY A 140 17.01 -0.99 10.23
C GLY A 140 16.10 -1.75 9.27
N GLY A 141 14.81 -1.89 9.60
CA GLY A 141 13.81 -2.50 8.71
C GLY A 141 13.62 -1.72 7.40
N LEU A 142 13.61 -0.39 7.44
CA LEU A 142 13.50 0.44 6.23
C LEU A 142 14.75 0.38 5.34
N PHE A 143 15.95 0.20 5.91
CA PHE A 143 17.20 0.12 5.15
C PHE A 143 17.51 -1.28 4.61
N LEU A 144 17.06 -2.33 5.30
CA LEU A 144 17.32 -3.73 4.93
C LEU A 144 16.19 -4.38 4.12
N GLY A 145 14.99 -3.78 4.16
CA GLY A 145 13.80 -4.25 3.47
C GLY A 145 13.76 -3.91 1.98
#